data_AF-A0A920LHI9-F1
#
_entry.id   AF-A0A920LHI9-F1
#
_cell.length_a   1.000
_cell.length_b   1.000
_cell.length_c   1.000
_cell.angle_alpha   90.00
_cell.angle_beta   90.00
_cell.angle_gamma   90.00
#
_symmetry.space_group_name_H-M   'P 1'
#
loop_
_entity.id
_entity.type
_entity.pdbx_description
1 polymer ?
#
loop_
_entity_poly.entity_id
_entity_poly.type
_entity_poly.pdbx_seq_one_letter_code
_entity_poly.pdbx_strand_id
1 'polypeptide(L)'
;MVWWFKFDMHGTKAEAISEYADLNNYNFCRFDYSGHGLSSGSFEDFNISDWLNDSINILDNICNGQQIFIGSSMGGWVSLLLAL
;
A
#
# COMPACT_ATOMS: atom_id res chain seq x y z
N MET A 1 -1.83 8.05 1.37
CA MET A 1 -1.19 6.78 0.98
C MET A 1 -2.23 5.76 0.54
N VAL A 2 -2.04 5.13 -0.63
CA VAL A 2 -2.97 4.11 -1.14
C VAL A 2 -2.30 2.74 -1.15
N TRP A 3 -2.97 1.79 -0.53
CA TRP A 3 -2.66 0.37 -0.44
C TRP A 3 -3.53 -0.40 -1.46
N TRP A 4 -2.91 -1.01 -2.46
CA TRP A 4 -3.61 -1.79 -3.49
C TRP A 4 -3.29 -3.28 -3.37
N PHE A 5 -4.32 -4.12 -3.55
CA PHE A 5 -4.18 -5.58 -3.66
C PHE A 5 -4.57 -6.07 -5.05
N LYS A 6 -3.71 -6.96 -5.54
CA LYS A 6 -3.77 -7.81 -6.73
C LYS A 6 -2.96 -7.28 -7.92
N PHE A 7 -1.79 -7.91 -8.02
CA PHE A 7 -0.80 -8.01 -9.10
C PHE A 7 0.11 -6.84 -9.44
N ASP A 8 -0.27 -5.60 -9.16
CA ASP A 8 0.55 -4.50 -9.62
C ASP A 8 0.20 -3.17 -8.92
N MET A 9 1.21 -2.47 -8.39
CA MET A 9 1.09 -1.06 -8.00
C MET A 9 0.59 -0.16 -9.15
N HIS A 10 0.63 -0.61 -10.41
CA HIS A 10 0.08 0.04 -11.61
C HIS A 10 -1.40 -0.24 -11.90
N GLY A 11 -2.17 -0.78 -10.95
CA GLY A 11 -3.61 -0.97 -11.13
C GLY A 11 -4.37 0.34 -11.38
N THR A 12 -5.46 0.31 -12.17
CA THR A 12 -6.22 1.50 -12.59
C THR A 12 -6.64 2.44 -11.45
N LYS A 13 -6.96 1.90 -10.27
CA LYS A 13 -7.33 2.72 -9.10
C LYS A 13 -6.12 3.36 -8.44
N ALA A 14 -4.97 2.67 -8.43
CA ALA A 14 -3.74 3.21 -7.90
C ALA A 14 -3.23 4.36 -8.79
N GLU A 15 -3.28 4.19 -10.11
CA GLU A 15 -2.95 5.25 -11.08
C GLU A 15 -3.90 6.45 -10.95
N ALA A 16 -5.22 6.21 -10.89
CA ALA A 16 -6.19 7.30 -10.73
C ALA A 16 -5.97 8.13 -9.44
N ILE A 17 -5.53 7.50 -8.35
CA ILE A 17 -5.23 8.23 -7.11
C ILE A 17 -3.85 8.90 -7.16
N SER A 18 -2.88 8.32 -7.88
CA SER A 18 -1.61 8.98 -8.16
C SER A 18 -1.85 10.29 -8.91
N GLU A 19 -2.63 10.24 -9.99
CA GLU A 19 -3.01 11.42 -10.77
C GLU A 19 -3.74 12.46 -9.90
N TYR A 20 -4.69 12.01 -9.05
CA TYR A 20 -5.38 12.90 -8.12
C TYR A 20 -4.42 13.54 -7.12
N ALA A 21 -3.47 12.79 -6.57
CA ALA A 21 -2.48 13.30 -5.64
C ALA A 21 -1.55 14.33 -6.29
N ASP A 22 -1.09 14.04 -7.51
CA ASP A 22 -0.25 14.96 -8.30
C ASP A 22 -0.98 16.27 -8.59
N LEU A 23 -2.26 16.20 -9.00
CA LEU A 23 -3.08 17.38 -9.28
C LEU A 23 -3.36 18.25 -8.05
N ASN A 24 -3.36 17.67 -6.86
CA ASN A 24 -3.67 18.36 -5.60
C ASN A 24 -2.44 18.61 -4.72
N ASN A 25 -1.23 18.36 -5.25
CA ASN A 25 0.04 18.53 -4.55
C ASN A 25 0.12 17.76 -3.21
N TYR A 26 -0.38 16.52 -3.22
CA TYR A 26 -0.24 15.58 -2.10
C TYR A 26 0.96 14.67 -2.30
N ASN A 27 1.68 14.39 -1.22
CA ASN A 27 2.64 13.30 -1.22
C ASN A 27 1.90 11.96 -1.36
N PHE A 28 2.34 11.15 -2.32
CA PHE A 28 1.74 9.86 -2.64
C PHE A 28 2.77 8.75 -2.53
N CYS A 29 2.38 7.64 -1.91
CA CYS A 29 3.17 6.43 -1.85
C CYS A 29 2.26 5.23 -2.14
N ARG A 30 2.81 4.30 -2.90
CA ARG A 30 2.28 2.99 -3.25
C ARG A 30 3.46 2.03 -3.35
N PHE A 31 3.22 0.76 -3.10
CA PHE A 31 4.23 -0.28 -3.26
C PHE A 31 3.57 -1.65 -3.35
N ASP A 32 4.38 -2.64 -3.73
CA ASP A 32 3.97 -4.03 -3.76
C ASP A 32 4.35 -4.75 -2.45
N TYR A 33 3.38 -5.45 -1.86
CA TYR A 33 3.65 -6.32 -0.71
C TYR A 33 4.61 -7.45 -1.05
N SER A 34 5.24 -8.04 -0.04
CA SER A 34 5.95 -9.30 -0.20
C SER A 34 5.06 -10.36 -0.88
N GLY A 35 5.62 -11.05 -1.88
CA GLY A 35 4.89 -12.01 -2.71
C GLY A 35 4.00 -11.39 -3.80
N HIS A 36 4.11 -10.09 -4.08
CA HIS A 36 3.29 -9.39 -5.07
C HIS A 36 4.11 -8.53 -6.03
N GLY A 37 3.60 -8.33 -7.24
CA GLY A 37 4.13 -7.36 -8.21
C GLY A 37 5.63 -7.52 -8.44
N LEU A 38 6.39 -6.46 -8.16
CA LEU A 38 7.85 -6.45 -8.27
C LEU A 38 8.58 -6.78 -6.97
N SER A 39 7.87 -6.97 -5.86
CA SER A 39 8.43 -7.37 -4.58
C SER A 39 8.74 -8.87 -4.54
N SER A 40 9.74 -9.25 -3.75
CA SER A 40 10.28 -10.62 -3.72
C SER A 40 9.36 -11.64 -3.03
N GLY A 41 9.58 -12.92 -3.33
CA GLY A 41 8.91 -14.07 -2.72
C GLY A 41 7.65 -14.52 -3.47
N SER A 42 7.03 -15.63 -3.05
CA SER A 42 5.79 -16.13 -3.65
C SER A 42 4.60 -15.73 -2.77
N PHE A 43 3.43 -15.49 -3.38
CA PHE A 43 2.22 -15.11 -2.64
C PHE A 43 1.90 -16.07 -1.49
N GLU A 44 2.08 -17.37 -1.71
CA GLU A 44 1.77 -18.44 -0.77
C GLU A 44 2.70 -18.47 0.46
N ASP A 45 3.83 -17.75 0.40
CA ASP A 45 4.81 -17.67 1.47
C ASP A 45 4.44 -16.62 2.53
N PHE A 46 3.43 -15.77 2.27
CA PHE A 46 3.07 -14.64 3.12
C PHE A 46 1.61 -14.65 3.56
N ASN A 47 1.35 -14.00 4.69
CA ASN A 47 0.01 -13.83 5.25
C ASN A 47 -0.26 -12.38 5.63
N ILE A 48 -1.46 -12.12 6.19
CA ILE A 48 -1.92 -10.78 6.55
C ILE A 48 -1.00 -10.05 7.53
N SER A 49 -0.33 -10.77 8.44
CA SER A 49 0.60 -10.18 9.39
C SER A 49 1.90 -9.76 8.72
N ASP A 50 2.37 -10.50 7.72
CA ASP A 50 3.55 -10.11 6.95
C ASP A 50 3.28 -8.83 6.15
N TRP A 51 2.11 -8.75 5.50
CA TRP A 51 1.71 -7.54 4.77
C TRP A 51 1.48 -6.34 5.68
N LEU A 52 1.00 -6.55 6.91
CA LEU A 52 0.95 -5.49 7.92
C LEU A 52 2.36 -5.02 8.31
N ASN A 53 3.33 -5.93 8.46
CA ASN A 53 4.71 -5.56 8.76
C ASN A 53 5.37 -4.80 7.60
N ASP A 54 5.13 -5.21 6.36
CA ASP A 54 5.53 -4.44 5.17
C ASP A 54 4.92 -3.03 5.22
N SER A 55 3.65 -2.91 5.63
CA SER A 55 2.99 -1.63 5.78
C SER A 55 3.63 -0.71 6.81
N ILE A 56 3.93 -1.27 7.99
CA ILE A 56 4.60 -0.54 9.08
C ILE A 56 5.99 -0.11 8.63
N ASN A 57 6.75 -0.98 7.97
CA ASN A 57 8.09 -0.66 7.49
C ASN A 57 8.09 0.52 6.52
N ILE A 58 7.15 0.58 5.58
CA ILE A 58 7.04 1.73 4.67
C ILE A 58 6.58 2.98 5.42
N LEU A 59 5.61 2.87 6.33
CA LEU A 59 5.15 3.98 7.15
C LEU A 59 6.30 4.62 7.94
N ASP A 60 7.12 3.81 8.61
CA ASP A 60 8.17 4.29 9.51
C ASP A 60 9.40 4.85 8.77
N ASN A 61 9.72 4.31 7.59
CA ASN A 61 10.99 4.63 6.90
C ASN A 61 10.83 5.56 5.69
N ILE A 62 9.64 5.63 5.09
CA ILE A 62 9.42 6.38 3.84
C ILE A 62 8.46 7.55 4.05
N CYS A 63 7.49 7.39 4.96
CA CYS A 63 6.36 8.30 5.07
C CYS A 63 6.59 9.34 6.16
N ASN A 64 6.15 10.57 5.94
CA ASN A 64 6.32 11.67 6.89
C ASN A 64 5.04 12.50 7.03
N GLY A 65 4.75 12.95 8.24
CA GLY A 65 3.60 13.80 8.55
C GLY A 65 2.28 13.03 8.68
N GLN A 66 1.16 13.74 8.55
CA GLN A 66 -0.17 13.14 8.67
C GLN A 66 -0.47 12.23 7.48
N GLN A 67 -0.94 11.02 7.78
CA GLN A 67 -1.24 10.02 6.76
C GLN A 67 -2.75 9.80 6.61
N ILE A 68 -3.16 9.53 5.37
CA ILE A 68 -4.48 9.01 5.03
C ILE A 68 -4.26 7.63 4.42
N PHE A 69 -4.87 6.58 4.99
CA PHE A 69 -4.78 5.23 4.44
C PHE A 69 -5.98 4.94 3.54
N ILE A 70 -5.71 4.52 2.31
CA ILE A 70 -6.72 4.16 1.33
C ILE A 70 -6.47 2.72 0.94
N GLY A 71 -7.33 1.80 1.34
CA GLY A 71 -7.17 0.37 1.05
C GLY A 71 -8.39 -0.21 0.36
N SER A 72 -8.19 -1.18 -0.53
CA SER A 72 -9.28 -1.92 -1.18
C SER A 72 -9.19 -3.41 -0.89
N SER A 73 -10.33 -4.02 -0.57
CA SER A 73 -10.41 -5.44 -0.19
C SER A 73 -9.40 -5.76 0.92
N MET A 74 -8.49 -6.70 0.71
CA MET A 74 -7.40 -7.02 1.63
C MET A 74 -6.57 -5.80 2.04
N GLY A 75 -6.27 -4.87 1.13
CA GLY A 75 -5.56 -3.63 1.47
C GLY A 75 -6.36 -2.74 2.42
N GLY A 76 -7.70 -2.80 2.37
CA GLY A 76 -8.58 -2.14 3.32
C GLY A 76 -8.51 -2.77 4.71
N TRP A 77 -8.42 -4.09 4.78
CA TRP A 77 -8.21 -4.80 6.05
C TRP A 77 -6.84 -4.44 6.66
N VAL A 78 -5.76 -4.49 5.88
CA VAL A 78 -4.43 -4.05 6.36
C VAL A 78 -4.45 -2.59 6.80
N SER A 79 -5.14 -1.70 6.07
CA SER A 79 -5.27 -0.29 6.45
C SER A 79 -5.99 -0.10 7.79
N LEU A 80 -7.00 -0.93 8.08
CA LEU A 80 -7.69 -0.90 9.38
C LEU A 80 -6.77 -1.39 10.49
N LEU A 81 -6.00 -2.46 10.26
CA LEU A 81 -5.04 -2.98 11.22
C LEU A 81 -3.91 -1.97 11.51
N LEU A 82 -3.42 -1.29 10.48
CA LEU A 82 -2.37 -0.27 10.60
C LEU A 82 -2.84 0.99 11.36
N ALA A 83 -4.15 1.24 11.39
CA ALA A 83 -4.74 2.39 12.07
C ALA A 83 -5.04 2.13 13.56
N LEU A 84 -4.86 0.89 14.04
CA LEU A 84 -5.03 0.51 15.44
C LEU A 84 -3.72 0.70 16.23
#